data_AF-A0A933AJS4-F1
#
_entry.id   AF-A0A933AJS4-F1
#
_cell.length_a   1.000
_cell.length_b   1.000
_cell.length_c   1.000
_cell.angle_alpha   90.00
_cell.angle_beta   90.00
_cell.angle_gamma   90.00
#
_symmetry.space_group_name_H-M   'P 1'
#
loop_
_entity.id
_entity.type
_entity.pdbx_description
1 polymer ?
#
loop_
_entity_poly.entity_id
_entity_poly.type
_entity_poly.pdbx_seq_one_letter_code
_entity_poly.pdbx_strand_id
1 'polypeptide(L)' 'MESSNDVEALWAALLSENPGQIRRAWGDLTDDEARAVAAQLKKMADDEEYAAEVRRAAGIALEAIREAG' A
#
# COMPACT_ATOMS: atom_id res chain seq x y z
N MET A 1 -19.52 11.54 -9.24
CA MET A 1 -18.35 11.12 -10.01
C MET A 1 -17.17 11.59 -9.21
N GLU A 2 -16.53 10.73 -8.44
CA GLU A 2 -15.28 11.00 -7.70
C GLU A 2 -14.90 9.66 -7.05
N SER A 3 -14.07 8.87 -7.74
CA SER A 3 -13.59 7.57 -7.22
C SER A 3 -12.15 7.28 -7.64
N SER A 4 -11.60 8.05 -8.59
CA SER A 4 -10.19 7.98 -8.95
C SER A 4 -9.30 8.67 -7.92
N ASN A 5 -9.80 9.73 -7.26
CA ASN A 5 -9.01 10.52 -6.32
C ASN A 5 -8.71 9.75 -5.02
N ASP A 6 -9.67 8.96 -4.52
CA ASP A 6 -9.50 8.16 -3.30
C ASP A 6 -8.50 7.01 -3.48
N VAL A 7 -8.51 6.36 -4.66
CA VAL A 7 -7.58 5.26 -4.96
C VAL A 7 -6.16 5.78 -5.16
N GLU A 8 -5.97 6.88 -5.89
CA GLU A 8 -4.64 7.48 -6.05
C GLU A 8 -4.09 8.00 -4.71
N ALA A 9 -4.95 8.62 -3.87
CA ALA A 9 -4.57 9.07 -2.54
C ALA A 9 -4.19 7.90 -1.61
N LEU A 10 -4.93 6.77 -1.69
CA LEU A 10 -4.62 5.56 -0.96
C LEU A 10 -3.23 5.02 -1.34
N TRP A 11 -2.95 4.88 -2.64
CA TRP A 11 -1.65 4.41 -3.12
C TRP A 11 -0.52 5.37 -2.75
N ALA A 12 -0.75 6.68 -2.84
CA ALA A 12 0.22 7.69 -2.41
C ALA A 12 0.52 7.58 -0.90
N ALA A 13 -0.49 7.32 -0.06
CA ALA A 13 -0.31 7.12 1.38
C ALA A 13 0.44 5.82 1.70
N LEU A 14 0.10 4.72 1.02
CA LEU A 14 0.75 3.41 1.20
C LEU A 14 2.20 3.40 0.71
N LEU A 15 2.50 4.11 -0.38
CA LEU A 15 3.83 4.21 -0.95
C LEU A 15 4.63 5.41 -0.42
N SER A 16 4.11 6.14 0.58
CA SER A 16 4.78 7.30 1.19
C SER A 16 6.03 6.97 2.00
N GLU A 17 6.32 5.67 2.20
CA GLU A 17 7.37 5.14 3.10
C GLU A 17 7.20 5.58 4.57
N ASN A 18 6.07 6.22 4.91
CA ASN A 18 5.79 6.70 6.25
C ASN A 18 4.90 5.69 6.99
N PRO A 19 5.43 4.92 7.96
CA PRO A 19 4.67 3.87 8.64
C PRO A 19 3.42 4.42 9.36
N GLY A 20 3.43 5.67 9.83
CA GLY A 20 2.26 6.29 10.43
C GLY A 20 1.12 6.53 9.43
N GLN A 21 1.45 6.98 8.21
CA GLN A 21 0.44 7.14 7.16
C GLN A 21 -0.03 5.80 6.60
N ILE A 22 0.89 4.87 6.39
CA ILE A 22 0.59 3.53 5.88
C ILE A 22 -0.41 2.83 6.79
N ARG A 23 -0.17 2.82 8.11
CA ARG A 23 -1.07 2.19 9.08
C ARG A 23 -2.43 2.87 9.16
N ARG A 24 -2.47 4.20 9.02
CA ARG A 24 -3.73 4.95 9.00
C ARG A 24 -4.54 4.62 7.75
N ALA A 25 -3.92 4.62 6.58
CA ALA A 25 -4.55 4.27 5.33
C ALA A 25 -5.02 2.81 5.33
N TRP A 26 -4.19 1.91 5.86
CA TRP A 26 -4.51 0.50 6.01
C TRP A 26 -5.69 0.25 6.96
N GLY A 27 -5.76 0.99 8.08
CA GLY A 27 -6.85 0.86 9.05
C GLY A 27 -8.20 1.42 8.58
N ASP A 28 -8.21 2.20 7.50
CA ASP A 28 -9.44 2.72 6.87
C ASP A 28 -10.03 1.70 5.87
N LEU A 29 -9.24 0.71 5.44
CA LEU A 29 -9.66 -0.32 4.50
C LEU A 29 -10.55 -1.38 5.17
N THR A 30 -11.55 -1.85 4.43
CA THR A 30 -12.26 -3.08 4.79
C THR A 30 -11.38 -4.32 4.60
N ASP A 31 -11.77 -5.45 5.20
CA ASP A 31 -11.06 -6.73 5.08
C ASP A 31 -10.82 -7.17 3.62
N ASP A 32 -11.78 -6.88 2.73
CA ASP A 32 -11.69 -7.23 1.31
C ASP A 32 -10.69 -6.32 0.58
N GLU A 33 -10.77 -5.01 0.82
CA GLU A 33 -9.85 -4.02 0.25
C GLU A 33 -8.42 -4.23 0.76
N ALA A 34 -8.26 -4.50 2.06
CA ALA A 34 -6.98 -4.82 2.67
C ALA A 34 -6.34 -6.04 1.97
N ARG A 35 -7.10 -7.11 1.73
CA ARG A 35 -6.62 -8.28 0.99
C ARG A 35 -6.20 -7.95 -0.43
N ALA A 36 -7.00 -7.17 -1.17
CA ALA A 36 -6.68 -6.74 -2.52
C ALA A 36 -5.40 -5.88 -2.56
N VAL A 37 -5.28 -4.91 -1.65
CA VAL A 37 -4.13 -4.02 -1.52
C VAL A 37 -2.87 -4.78 -1.13
N ALA A 38 -2.93 -5.69 -0.16
CA ALA A 38 -1.77 -6.51 0.22
C ALA A 38 -1.31 -7.43 -0.91
N ALA A 39 -2.23 -8.04 -1.66
CA ALA A 39 -1.88 -8.83 -2.83
C ALA A 39 -1.18 -7.98 -3.89
N GLN A 40 -1.69 -6.77 -4.14
CA GLN A 40 -1.10 -5.85 -5.11
C GLN A 40 0.26 -5.31 -4.65
N LEU A 41 0.44 -4.94 -3.37
CA LEU A 41 1.73 -4.55 -2.80
C LEU A 41 2.75 -5.68 -2.90
N LYS A 42 2.34 -6.93 -2.62
CA LYS A 42 3.21 -8.09 -2.76
C LYS A 42 3.65 -8.30 -4.20
N LYS A 43 2.74 -8.14 -5.17
CA LYS A 43 3.08 -8.16 -6.59
C LYS A 43 4.06 -7.04 -6.92
N MET A 44 3.78 -5.81 -6.51
CA MET A 44 4.65 -4.65 -6.75
C MET A 44 6.06 -4.82 -6.19
N ALA A 45 6.22 -5.51 -5.05
CA ALA A 45 7.52 -5.74 -4.43
C ALA A 45 8.34 -6.85 -5.12
N ASP A 46 7.68 -7.88 -5.66
CA ASP A 46 8.30 -9.06 -6.28
C ASP A 46 8.57 -8.85 -7.79
N ASP A 47 7.74 -8.05 -8.44
CA ASP A 47 7.72 -7.88 -9.89
C ASP A 47 8.76 -6.83 -10.34
N GLU A 48 9.77 -7.29 -11.10
CA GLU A 48 10.87 -6.46 -11.60
C GLU A 48 10.44 -5.43 -12.64
N GLU A 49 9.22 -5.52 -13.18
CA GLU A 49 8.65 -4.52 -14.08
C GLU A 49 8.40 -3.18 -13.34
N TYR A 50 8.30 -3.19 -12.01
CA TYR A 50 8.16 -1.98 -11.21
C TYR A 50 9.52 -1.30 -10.94
N ALA A 51 9.49 0.03 -10.90
CA ALA A 51 10.64 0.84 -10.53
C ALA A 51 11.19 0.41 -9.16
N ALA A 52 12.51 0.48 -8.98
CA ALA A 52 13.17 0.10 -7.73
C ALA A 52 12.61 0.86 -6.51
N GLU A 53 12.23 2.13 -6.69
CA GLU A 53 11.60 2.97 -5.68
C GLU A 53 10.23 2.43 -5.26
N VAL A 54 9.41 2.00 -6.23
CA VAL A 54 8.08 1.43 -5.97
C VAL A 54 8.19 0.08 -5.28
N ARG A 55 9.12 -0.79 -5.71
CA ARG A 55 9.41 -2.07 -5.04
C ARG A 55 9.80 -1.87 -3.58
N ARG A 56 10.70 -0.91 -3.32
CA ARG A 56 11.15 -0.55 -1.97
C ARG A 56 9.99 -0.02 -1.12
N ALA A 57 9.21 0.92 -1.66
CA ALA A 57 8.06 1.48 -0.96
C ALA A 57 7.00 0.42 -0.65
N ALA A 58 6.73 -0.49 -1.59
CA ALA A 58 5.81 -1.61 -1.38
C ALA A 58 6.30 -2.59 -0.29
N GLY A 59 7.61 -2.86 -0.24
CA GLY A 59 8.23 -3.63 0.84
C GLY A 59 8.04 -2.98 2.21
N ILE A 60 8.33 -1.67 2.31
CA ILE A 60 8.12 -0.90 3.55
C ILE A 60 6.64 -0.92 3.97
N ALA A 61 5.73 -0.80 3.01
CA ALA A 61 4.29 -0.86 3.29
C ALA A 61 3.88 -2.23 3.86
N LEU A 62 4.32 -3.32 3.25
CA LEU A 62 4.04 -4.69 3.72
C LEU A 62 4.60 -4.92 5.13
N GLU A 63 5.79 -4.40 5.44
CA GLU A 63 6.36 -4.48 6.79
C GLU A 63 5.53 -3.69 7.80
N ALA A 64 5.19 -2.43 7.48
CA ALA A 64 4.40 -1.58 8.36
C ALA A 64 2.99 -2.13 8.64
N ILE A 65 2.38 -2.80 7.65
CA ILE A 65 1.11 -3.52 7.77
C ILE A 65 1.26 -4.75 8.69
N ARG A 66 2.32 -5.53 8.52
CA ARG A 66 2.59 -6.72 9.35
C ARG A 66 2.79 -6.37 10.82
N GLU A 67 3.35 -5.21 11.12
CA GLU A 67 3.50 -4.71 12.50
C GLU A 67 2.22 -4.14 13.11
N ALA A 68 1.18 -3.89 12.30
CA ALA A 68 -0.08 -3.30 12.74
C ALA A 68 -1.19 -4.32 13.02
N GLY A 69 -1.05 -5.56 12.53
CA GLY A 69 -1.93 -6.70 12.84
C GLY A 69 -1.38 -7.57 13.97
#